data_AF-A0AAV0IM04-F1
#
_entry.id   AF-A0AAV0IM04-F1
#
_cell.length_a   1.000
_cell.length_b   1.000
_cell.length_c   1.000
_cell.angle_alpha   90.00
_cell.angle_beta   90.00
_cell.angle_gamma   90.00
#
_symmetry.space_group_name_H-M   'P 1'
#
loop_
_entity.id
_entity.type
_entity.pdbx_description
1 polymer ?
#
loop_
_entity_poly.entity_id
_entity_poly.type
_entity_poly.pdbx_seq_one_letter_code
_entity_poly.pdbx_strand_id
1 'polypeptide(L)'
;MQSAAFTTSPTFLRPLRTSPPSNNPRLGFRFDPIRATGRNDLGAASSSNVVFPRRSWSLGNPDSKLQLRPWNPLPPLEKRAERFEVKATAETAGEEDKSSSFTKTLVLGSLFGLWYLFNIYFNIYNKQVLKVFPYPVTITAIQFAMGTALVTFMWTFNLYKRPKISGAQLAAIVPLAVVHTLGNLFTNMSLGKVAVSFTHTIKAMEPFFSVLLSAMFLGEFPSLWVVSSLLPIVGGVALASMTEASFNWAGFWTAMASNVTNQSRNVLSKKVMVKKEDSMDNITLFSIITIMSFILLAPVALFMEGVKFTPAALQSAGLNVKQVCTRSLLAALCFHAYQQVSYMILQRVSPVTHSVGNCVKRVVVIVSSVIFFQTPVSPVNSLGTGIALVGVFLYSRVKSIKPKPKPKEA
;
A
#
# COMPACT_ATOMS: atom_id res chain seq x y z
N MET A 1 -54.21 26.54 6.12
CA MET A 1 -54.59 27.85 5.53
C MET A 1 -53.43 28.82 5.68
N GLN A 2 -53.45 29.91 4.90
CA GLN A 2 -52.46 30.99 4.72
C GLN A 2 -51.80 31.52 6.03
N SER A 3 -50.66 32.22 6.01
CA SER A 3 -49.97 32.91 4.90
C SER A 3 -48.45 33.01 5.10
N ALA A 4 -47.73 33.41 4.06
CA ALA A 4 -46.27 33.64 4.08
C ALA A 4 -45.90 35.11 4.36
N ALA A 5 -44.68 35.35 4.84
CA ALA A 5 -44.02 36.65 4.83
C ALA A 5 -42.53 36.49 4.51
N PHE A 6 -42.14 36.80 3.28
CA PHE A 6 -40.73 36.98 2.91
C PHE A 6 -40.26 38.38 3.33
N THR A 7 -39.03 38.48 3.82
CA THR A 7 -38.30 39.76 3.87
C THR A 7 -36.94 39.59 3.20
N THR A 8 -36.72 40.38 2.16
CA THR A 8 -35.47 40.44 1.40
C THR A 8 -34.61 41.60 1.91
N SER A 9 -33.29 41.52 1.73
CA SER A 9 -32.38 42.65 1.92
C SER A 9 -31.23 42.57 0.91
N PRO A 10 -30.68 43.71 0.46
CA PRO A 10 -30.25 43.83 -0.94
C PRO A 10 -28.76 43.55 -1.19
N THR A 11 -28.51 42.97 -2.37
CA THR A 11 -27.17 42.77 -2.93
C THR A 11 -26.68 44.06 -3.59
N PHE A 12 -25.55 44.62 -3.14
CA PHE A 12 -24.82 45.66 -3.87
C PHE A 12 -23.86 45.06 -4.90
N LEU A 13 -23.75 45.68 -6.09
CA LEU A 13 -22.87 45.25 -7.18
C LEU A 13 -22.09 46.42 -7.80
N ARG A 14 -20.76 46.24 -7.90
CA ARG A 14 -19.84 46.76 -8.95
C ARG A 14 -19.53 48.29 -8.97
N PRO A 15 -18.52 48.76 -9.75
CA PRO A 15 -17.13 48.26 -9.88
C PRO A 15 -16.05 49.39 -10.00
N LEU A 16 -14.79 49.02 -10.36
CA LEU A 16 -13.71 49.79 -11.04
C LEU A 16 -12.42 50.19 -10.24
N ARG A 17 -11.36 49.42 -10.52
CA ARG A 17 -10.07 49.85 -11.15
C ARG A 17 -9.17 50.89 -10.45
N THR A 18 -7.94 50.49 -10.12
CA THR A 18 -6.68 51.21 -10.47
C THR A 18 -5.41 50.40 -10.14
N SER A 19 -4.32 50.70 -10.82
CA SER A 19 -2.92 50.25 -10.64
C SER A 19 -2.02 51.24 -11.41
N PRO A 20 -0.67 51.31 -11.25
CA PRO A 20 0.24 50.67 -10.28
C PRO A 20 0.99 51.80 -9.47
N PRO A 21 2.32 51.87 -9.14
CA PRO A 21 3.53 51.28 -9.75
C PRO A 21 4.43 50.42 -8.80
N SER A 22 5.55 49.99 -9.38
CA SER A 22 6.60 49.09 -8.91
C SER A 22 7.34 49.44 -7.61
N ASN A 23 7.82 48.41 -6.91
CA ASN A 23 9.26 48.32 -6.61
C ASN A 23 9.73 46.87 -6.41
N ASN A 24 10.96 46.58 -6.84
CA ASN A 24 11.56 45.24 -6.90
C ASN A 24 13.04 45.38 -6.51
N PRO A 25 13.61 44.52 -5.64
CA PRO A 25 15.03 44.23 -5.69
C PRO A 25 15.30 42.77 -6.06
N ARG A 26 16.27 42.60 -6.95
CA ARG A 26 16.68 41.31 -7.52
C ARG A 26 17.62 40.58 -6.56
N LEU A 27 17.47 39.26 -6.45
CA LEU A 27 18.56 38.36 -6.08
C LEU A 27 18.64 37.26 -7.14
N GLY A 28 19.52 37.47 -8.12
CA GLY A 28 19.78 36.50 -9.18
C GLY A 28 20.99 35.66 -8.83
N PHE A 29 20.83 34.34 -8.75
CA PHE A 29 21.94 33.40 -8.84
C PHE A 29 21.98 32.83 -10.26
N ARG A 30 22.95 33.31 -11.02
CA ARG A 30 23.29 32.86 -12.38
C ARG A 30 24.24 31.66 -12.25
N PHE A 31 23.85 30.52 -12.81
CA PHE A 31 24.76 29.40 -13.03
C PHE A 31 25.08 29.32 -14.52
N ASP A 32 26.27 29.76 -14.92
CA ASP A 32 26.80 29.55 -16.27
C ASP A 32 27.40 28.11 -16.36
N PRO A 33 27.19 27.37 -17.47
CA PRO A 33 27.69 26.01 -17.62
C PRO A 33 29.12 25.99 -18.17
N ILE A 34 30.06 25.39 -17.44
CA ILE A 34 31.42 25.16 -17.96
C ILE A 34 31.42 23.97 -18.92
N ARG A 35 31.78 24.24 -20.17
CA ARG A 35 32.12 23.25 -21.21
C ARG A 35 33.61 23.40 -21.52
N ALA A 36 34.37 22.32 -21.41
CA ALA A 36 35.75 22.24 -21.91
C ALA A 36 35.96 20.90 -22.63
N THR A 37 36.70 20.92 -23.73
CA THR A 37 36.87 19.79 -24.66
C THR A 37 38.34 19.58 -25.04
N GLY A 38 38.81 18.34 -24.89
CA GLY A 38 40.05 17.82 -25.51
C GLY A 38 41.38 18.18 -24.81
N ARG A 39 42.51 17.52 -25.12
CA ARG A 39 42.76 16.21 -25.78
C ARG A 39 44.27 15.90 -25.70
N ASN A 40 44.67 14.68 -25.30
CA ASN A 40 46.03 14.09 -25.43
C ASN A 40 47.18 14.79 -24.63
N ASP A 41 48.30 14.16 -24.23
CA ASP A 41 48.76 12.75 -24.35
C ASP A 41 49.84 12.36 -23.30
N LEU A 42 50.12 11.05 -23.19
CA LEU A 42 51.34 10.36 -22.66
C LEU A 42 51.74 10.45 -21.17
N GLY A 43 52.04 9.29 -20.53
CA GLY A 43 52.62 9.30 -19.17
C GLY A 43 52.77 8.01 -18.32
N ALA A 44 52.99 6.82 -18.90
CA ALA A 44 53.56 5.60 -18.27
C ALA A 44 52.82 4.80 -17.14
N ALA A 45 52.74 3.48 -17.39
CA ALA A 45 52.97 2.34 -16.48
C ALA A 45 52.05 2.05 -15.26
N SER A 46 51.14 1.08 -15.44
CA SER A 46 51.19 -0.21 -14.71
C SER A 46 50.21 -1.21 -15.33
N SER A 47 50.67 -2.43 -15.66
CA SER A 47 49.88 -3.44 -16.37
C SER A 47 49.82 -4.76 -15.58
N SER A 48 48.62 -5.15 -15.15
CA SER A 48 48.35 -6.47 -14.56
C SER A 48 47.22 -7.17 -15.32
N ASN A 49 47.58 -7.87 -16.40
CA ASN A 49 46.65 -8.72 -17.15
C ASN A 49 46.41 -10.03 -16.40
N VAL A 50 45.13 -10.42 -16.26
CA VAL A 50 44.73 -11.69 -15.66
C VAL A 50 44.99 -12.82 -16.66
N VAL A 51 45.85 -13.77 -16.27
CA VAL A 51 46.19 -14.95 -17.09
C VAL A 51 45.37 -16.15 -16.65
N PHE A 52 44.55 -16.69 -17.55
CA PHE A 52 43.95 -18.02 -17.39
C PHE A 52 44.94 -19.11 -17.83
N PRO A 53 45.03 -20.26 -17.14
CA PRO A 53 46.02 -21.29 -17.45
C PRO A 53 45.71 -22.04 -18.75
N ARG A 54 46.67 -22.07 -19.67
CA ARG A 54 46.70 -23.02 -20.80
C ARG A 54 46.90 -24.45 -20.28
N ARG A 55 46.22 -25.42 -20.89
CA ARG A 55 46.58 -26.85 -20.79
C ARG A 55 46.89 -27.41 -22.20
N SER A 56 48.10 -27.91 -22.35
CA SER A 56 48.70 -28.67 -23.46
C SER A 56 49.76 -29.57 -22.81
N TRP A 57 50.14 -30.78 -23.22
CA TRP A 57 50.05 -31.56 -24.46
C TRP A 57 49.64 -33.03 -24.12
N SER A 58 49.60 -34.09 -24.95
CA SER A 58 49.78 -34.38 -26.40
C SER A 58 49.09 -35.73 -26.71
N LEU A 59 49.08 -36.18 -27.96
CA LEU A 59 48.79 -37.58 -28.33
C LEU A 59 50.00 -38.51 -28.07
N GLY A 60 49.71 -39.78 -27.74
CA GLY A 60 50.67 -40.88 -27.67
C GLY A 60 49.95 -42.22 -27.48
N ASN A 61 50.23 -43.19 -28.35
CA ASN A 61 49.64 -44.54 -28.42
C ASN A 61 50.70 -45.44 -29.10
N PRO A 62 50.68 -46.79 -29.01
CA PRO A 62 49.99 -47.70 -28.08
C PRO A 62 50.97 -48.50 -27.20
N ASP A 63 50.44 -49.27 -26.23
CA ASP A 63 50.76 -50.70 -25.98
C ASP A 63 50.45 -51.13 -24.54
N SER A 64 49.30 -51.80 -24.32
CA SER A 64 49.20 -52.99 -23.45
C SER A 64 47.77 -53.56 -23.40
N LYS A 65 47.58 -54.68 -24.12
CA LYS A 65 46.66 -55.81 -23.88
C LYS A 65 45.28 -55.54 -23.24
N LEU A 66 44.24 -55.69 -24.06
CA LEU A 66 42.84 -55.84 -23.64
C LEU A 66 42.63 -56.98 -22.63
N GLN A 67 41.81 -56.72 -21.60
CA GLN A 67 40.97 -57.74 -20.98
C GLN A 67 39.52 -57.25 -20.96
N LEU A 68 38.68 -57.91 -21.76
CA LEU A 68 37.24 -57.65 -21.84
C LEU A 68 36.54 -58.34 -20.65
N ARG A 69 35.74 -57.59 -19.87
CA ARG A 69 34.79 -58.19 -18.91
C ARG A 69 33.46 -58.48 -19.63
N PRO A 70 32.86 -59.68 -19.46
CA PRO A 70 31.58 -60.01 -20.09
C PRO A 70 30.41 -59.20 -19.54
N TRP A 71 29.43 -58.91 -20.41
CA TRP A 71 28.07 -58.56 -19.99
C TRP A 71 27.35 -59.80 -19.45
N ASN A 72 26.71 -59.69 -18.28
CA ASN A 72 25.77 -60.69 -17.80
C ASN A 72 24.35 -60.39 -18.32
N PRO A 73 23.62 -61.37 -18.88
CA PRO A 73 22.24 -61.18 -19.32
C PRO A 73 21.24 -61.17 -18.14
N LEU A 74 20.16 -60.42 -18.32
CA LEU A 74 19.01 -60.36 -17.39
C LEU A 74 18.21 -61.70 -17.42
N PRO A 75 17.70 -62.17 -16.27
CA PRO A 75 16.81 -63.34 -16.24
C PRO A 75 15.37 -63.01 -16.72
N PRO A 76 14.56 -64.02 -17.10
CA PRO A 76 13.34 -63.80 -17.88
C PRO A 76 12.11 -63.32 -17.08
N LEU A 77 11.16 -62.73 -17.81
CA LEU A 77 9.83 -62.32 -17.34
C LEU A 77 8.97 -63.54 -16.93
N GLU A 78 8.82 -63.75 -15.62
CA GLU A 78 7.82 -64.69 -15.07
C GLU A 78 6.49 -63.96 -14.82
N LYS A 79 5.43 -64.37 -15.52
CA LYS A 79 4.07 -63.79 -15.39
C LYS A 79 3.41 -64.26 -14.09
N ARG A 80 3.74 -63.61 -12.98
CA ARG A 80 2.98 -63.75 -11.73
C ARG A 80 1.75 -62.86 -11.75
N ALA A 81 0.59 -63.45 -12.07
CA ALA A 81 -0.70 -62.78 -12.02
C ALA A 81 -1.15 -62.61 -10.56
N GLU A 82 -0.64 -61.59 -9.87
CA GLU A 82 -1.13 -61.24 -8.54
C GLU A 82 -2.51 -60.59 -8.64
N ARG A 83 -3.49 -61.31 -8.10
CA ARG A 83 -4.91 -60.97 -8.05
C ARG A 83 -5.09 -59.69 -7.25
N PHE A 84 -5.45 -58.60 -7.92
CA PHE A 84 -5.72 -57.32 -7.28
C PHE A 84 -7.01 -57.41 -6.46
N GLU A 85 -6.90 -57.74 -5.17
CA GLU A 85 -8.03 -57.67 -4.25
C GLU A 85 -8.40 -56.20 -4.00
N VAL A 86 -9.50 -55.77 -4.63
CA VAL A 86 -10.16 -54.50 -4.33
C VAL A 86 -10.81 -54.62 -2.96
N LYS A 87 -10.03 -54.42 -1.90
CA LYS A 87 -10.57 -54.24 -0.55
C LYS A 87 -11.11 -52.82 -0.45
N ALA A 88 -12.41 -52.68 -0.64
CA ALA A 88 -13.11 -51.40 -0.55
C ALA A 88 -13.03 -50.84 0.89
N THR A 89 -12.10 -49.92 1.12
CA THR A 89 -12.18 -48.95 2.20
C THR A 89 -12.97 -47.76 1.68
N ALA A 90 -14.30 -47.91 1.71
CA ALA A 90 -15.21 -46.80 1.49
C ALA A 90 -15.15 -45.84 2.69
N GLU A 91 -15.43 -44.55 2.42
CA GLU A 91 -15.94 -43.57 3.39
C GLU A 91 -15.06 -43.24 4.60
N THR A 92 -14.08 -42.35 4.38
CA THR A 92 -13.68 -41.32 5.37
C THR A 92 -12.84 -40.20 4.73
N ALA A 93 -11.99 -40.51 3.76
CA ALA A 93 -11.10 -39.54 3.09
C ALA A 93 -11.83 -38.37 2.38
N GLY A 94 -13.11 -38.54 2.02
CA GLY A 94 -13.91 -37.51 1.33
C GLY A 94 -14.48 -36.42 2.23
N GLU A 95 -14.61 -36.69 3.54
CA GLU A 95 -15.19 -35.72 4.50
C GLU A 95 -14.12 -34.84 5.14
N GLU A 96 -12.96 -35.40 5.52
CA GLU A 96 -11.87 -34.60 6.09
C GLU A 96 -11.37 -33.52 5.13
N ASP A 97 -11.21 -33.84 3.84
CA ASP A 97 -10.69 -32.88 2.87
C ASP A 97 -11.71 -31.77 2.53
N LYS A 98 -13.01 -32.13 2.44
CA LYS A 98 -14.11 -31.16 2.29
C LYS A 98 -14.29 -30.30 3.55
N SER A 99 -14.21 -30.90 4.74
CA SER A 99 -14.26 -30.20 6.03
C SER A 99 -13.09 -29.22 6.17
N SER A 100 -11.87 -29.64 5.80
CA SER A 100 -10.70 -28.76 5.81
C SER A 100 -10.85 -27.61 4.81
N SER A 101 -11.38 -27.88 3.61
CA SER A 101 -11.62 -26.87 2.56
C SER A 101 -12.70 -25.85 2.95
N PHE A 102 -13.81 -26.32 3.51
CA PHE A 102 -14.87 -25.47 4.05
C PHE A 102 -14.34 -24.62 5.21
N THR A 103 -13.60 -25.21 6.15
CA THR A 103 -12.99 -24.50 7.28
C THR A 103 -11.99 -23.43 6.81
N LYS A 104 -11.11 -23.76 5.84
CA LYS A 104 -10.20 -22.78 5.22
C LYS A 104 -10.97 -21.62 4.57
N THR A 105 -12.08 -21.92 3.91
CA THR A 105 -12.96 -20.92 3.26
C THR A 105 -13.67 -20.04 4.29
N LEU A 106 -14.19 -20.62 5.37
CA LEU A 106 -14.85 -19.91 6.48
C LEU A 106 -13.86 -19.00 7.22
N VAL A 107 -12.65 -19.48 7.52
CA VAL A 107 -11.56 -18.69 8.12
C VAL A 107 -11.14 -17.55 7.20
N LEU A 108 -11.06 -17.77 5.88
CA LEU A 108 -10.74 -16.70 4.94
C LEU A 108 -11.87 -15.66 4.87
N GLY A 109 -13.12 -16.09 4.81
CA GLY A 109 -14.30 -15.23 4.84
C GLY A 109 -14.38 -14.38 6.11
N SER A 110 -14.12 -14.97 7.28
CA SER A 110 -14.10 -14.24 8.56
C SER A 110 -12.95 -13.24 8.64
N LEU A 111 -11.76 -13.55 8.08
CA LEU A 111 -10.67 -12.59 7.95
C LEU A 111 -11.06 -11.39 7.07
N PHE A 112 -11.70 -11.60 5.92
CA PHE A 112 -12.23 -10.49 5.10
C PHE A 112 -13.29 -9.67 5.85
N GLY A 113 -14.21 -10.33 6.57
CA GLY A 113 -15.21 -9.68 7.41
C GLY A 113 -14.59 -8.79 8.49
N LEU A 114 -13.64 -9.32 9.26
CA LEU A 114 -12.89 -8.59 10.29
C LEU A 114 -12.07 -7.44 9.69
N TRP A 115 -11.41 -7.65 8.53
CA TRP A 115 -10.66 -6.61 7.85
C TRP A 115 -11.53 -5.42 7.50
N TYR A 116 -12.72 -5.68 6.93
CA TYR A 116 -13.67 -4.61 6.59
C TYR A 116 -14.24 -3.97 7.86
N LEU A 117 -14.67 -4.76 8.84
CA LEU A 117 -15.24 -4.28 10.10
C LEU A 117 -14.29 -3.34 10.86
N PHE A 118 -13.03 -3.75 11.07
CA PHE A 118 -12.03 -2.89 11.69
C PHE A 118 -11.72 -1.65 10.85
N ASN A 119 -11.76 -1.74 9.52
CA ASN A 119 -11.55 -0.56 8.67
C ASN A 119 -12.73 0.43 8.73
N ILE A 120 -13.97 -0.05 8.83
CA ILE A 120 -15.17 0.79 9.07
C ILE A 120 -15.03 1.52 10.41
N TYR A 121 -14.80 0.79 11.50
CA TYR A 121 -14.67 1.38 12.84
C TYR A 121 -13.50 2.35 12.94
N PHE A 122 -12.34 2.02 12.35
CA PHE A 122 -11.22 2.96 12.22
C PHE A 122 -11.68 4.27 11.59
N ASN A 123 -12.27 4.24 10.38
CA ASN A 123 -12.64 5.46 9.67
C ASN A 123 -13.71 6.28 10.41
N ILE A 124 -14.69 5.61 11.04
CA ILE A 124 -15.73 6.27 11.84
C ILE A 124 -15.13 6.95 13.07
N TYR A 125 -14.43 6.22 13.94
CA TYR A 125 -13.88 6.79 15.18
C TYR A 125 -12.78 7.83 14.90
N ASN A 126 -11.92 7.58 13.91
CA ASN A 126 -10.91 8.54 13.47
C ASN A 126 -11.56 9.86 12.98
N LYS A 127 -12.61 9.80 12.15
CA LYS A 127 -13.34 11.01 11.73
C LYS A 127 -14.04 11.70 12.90
N GLN A 128 -14.63 10.96 13.84
CA GLN A 128 -15.22 11.55 15.05
C GLN A 128 -14.18 12.30 15.90
N VAL A 129 -12.98 11.74 16.05
CA VAL A 129 -11.88 12.39 16.78
C VAL A 129 -11.38 13.61 16.02
N LEU A 130 -11.10 13.49 14.71
CA LEU A 130 -10.61 14.60 13.88
C LEU A 130 -11.62 15.77 13.74
N LYS A 131 -12.92 15.52 13.93
CA LYS A 131 -13.95 16.58 14.00
C LYS A 131 -13.82 17.47 15.24
N VAL A 132 -13.35 16.94 16.36
CA VAL A 132 -13.25 17.68 17.65
C VAL A 132 -11.81 18.04 18.01
N PHE A 133 -10.84 17.25 17.57
CA PHE A 133 -9.41 17.44 17.77
C PHE A 133 -8.72 17.47 16.39
N PRO A 134 -8.69 18.65 15.72
CA PRO A 134 -8.30 18.79 14.31
C PRO A 134 -6.78 18.80 14.11
N TYR A 135 -6.08 17.88 14.75
CA TYR A 135 -4.62 17.75 14.81
C TYR A 135 -4.18 16.40 14.20
N PRO A 136 -4.20 16.29 12.85
CA PRO A 136 -4.01 15.02 12.16
C PRO A 136 -2.60 14.45 12.31
N VAL A 137 -1.56 15.26 12.57
CA VAL A 137 -0.19 14.74 12.77
C VAL A 137 -0.14 13.93 14.08
N THR A 138 -0.67 14.50 15.16
CA THR A 138 -0.77 13.91 16.49
C THR A 138 -1.66 12.66 16.49
N ILE A 139 -2.84 12.72 15.85
CA ILE A 139 -3.72 11.55 15.73
C ILE A 139 -3.05 10.41 14.96
N THR A 140 -2.30 10.71 13.89
CA THR A 140 -1.52 9.69 13.16
C THR A 140 -0.37 9.15 14.02
N ALA A 141 0.31 9.99 14.80
CA ALA A 141 1.36 9.56 15.71
C ALA A 141 0.82 8.63 16.81
N ILE A 142 -0.36 8.91 17.38
CA ILE A 142 -1.04 8.04 18.36
C ILE A 142 -1.40 6.68 17.74
N GLN A 143 -1.84 6.66 16.48
CA GLN A 143 -2.13 5.42 15.75
C GLN A 143 -0.88 4.54 15.58
N PHE A 144 0.26 5.12 15.22
CA PHE A 144 1.53 4.40 15.16
C PHE A 144 2.11 4.05 16.54
N ALA A 145 1.88 4.88 17.57
CA ALA A 145 2.27 4.59 18.95
C ALA A 145 1.55 3.35 19.49
N MET A 146 0.23 3.26 19.28
CA MET A 146 -0.56 2.08 19.65
C MET A 146 -0.09 0.82 18.91
N GLY A 147 0.13 0.92 17.59
CA GLY A 147 0.67 -0.20 16.82
C GLY A 147 2.07 -0.63 17.30
N THR A 148 2.92 0.33 17.67
CA THR A 148 4.24 0.08 18.26
C THR A 148 4.12 -0.64 19.59
N ALA A 149 3.24 -0.19 20.49
CA ALA A 149 2.99 -0.83 21.79
C ALA A 149 2.48 -2.27 21.63
N LEU A 150 1.53 -2.51 20.72
CA LEU A 150 1.02 -3.85 20.43
C LEU A 150 2.10 -4.79 19.87
N VAL A 151 2.91 -4.32 18.91
CA VAL A 151 4.04 -5.11 18.35
C VAL A 151 5.07 -5.42 19.44
N THR A 152 5.45 -4.44 20.25
CA THR A 152 6.39 -4.63 21.36
C THR A 152 5.83 -5.62 22.40
N PHE A 153 4.54 -5.54 22.73
CA PHE A 153 3.85 -6.50 23.59
C PHE A 153 3.92 -7.92 23.02
N MET A 154 3.55 -8.11 21.74
CA MET A 154 3.61 -9.42 21.07
C MET A 154 5.03 -10.03 21.04
N TRP A 155 6.07 -9.21 20.89
CA TRP A 155 7.46 -9.68 20.96
C TRP A 155 7.94 -9.95 22.40
N THR A 156 7.49 -9.17 23.39
CA THR A 156 7.87 -9.33 24.80
C THR A 156 7.31 -10.63 25.38
N PHE A 157 6.05 -10.94 25.08
CA PHE A 157 5.40 -12.19 25.47
C PHE A 157 5.67 -13.35 24.49
N ASN A 158 6.57 -13.16 23.53
CA ASN A 158 6.96 -14.15 22.50
C ASN A 158 5.78 -14.78 21.74
N LEU A 159 4.65 -14.07 21.66
CA LEU A 159 3.45 -14.45 20.88
C LEU A 159 3.74 -14.43 19.37
N TYR A 160 4.77 -13.69 18.97
CA TYR A 160 5.31 -13.69 17.62
C TYR A 160 6.83 -13.62 17.65
N LYS A 161 7.50 -14.42 16.82
CA LYS A 161 8.97 -14.55 16.81
C LYS A 161 9.63 -13.19 16.57
N ARG A 162 10.40 -12.71 17.54
CA ARG A 162 11.17 -11.45 17.41
C ARG A 162 12.13 -11.56 16.21
N PRO A 163 12.11 -10.62 15.26
CA PRO A 163 12.93 -10.72 14.07
C PRO A 163 14.41 -10.41 14.36
N LYS A 164 15.30 -11.20 13.77
CA LYS A 164 16.74 -10.90 13.69
C LYS A 164 16.94 -10.03 12.46
N ILE A 165 17.23 -8.74 12.64
CA ILE A 165 17.33 -7.76 11.56
C ILE A 165 18.76 -7.19 11.54
N SER A 166 19.43 -7.24 10.39
CA SER A 166 20.70 -6.56 10.16
C SER A 166 20.49 -5.06 9.97
N GLY A 167 21.44 -4.21 10.40
CA GLY A 167 21.40 -2.76 10.13
C GLY A 167 21.24 -2.42 8.65
N ALA A 168 21.82 -3.23 7.75
CA ALA A 168 21.66 -3.09 6.31
C ALA A 168 20.25 -3.45 5.80
N GLN A 169 19.53 -4.34 6.50
CA GLN A 169 18.10 -4.61 6.23
C GLN A 169 17.23 -3.45 6.74
N LEU A 170 17.50 -2.93 7.94
CA LEU A 170 16.78 -1.78 8.50
C LEU A 170 16.91 -0.55 7.59
N ALA A 171 18.12 -0.20 7.14
CA ALA A 171 18.36 0.91 6.21
C ALA A 171 17.58 0.78 4.89
N ALA A 172 17.37 -0.44 4.39
CA ALA A 172 16.56 -0.69 3.20
C ALA A 172 15.04 -0.57 3.44
N ILE A 173 14.59 -0.66 4.70
CA ILE A 173 13.18 -0.49 5.10
C ILE A 173 12.84 0.99 5.37
N VAL A 174 13.82 1.83 5.75
CA VAL A 174 13.58 3.27 6.03
C VAL A 174 12.81 3.98 4.91
N PRO A 175 13.15 3.85 3.60
CA PRO A 175 12.37 4.49 2.54
C PRO A 175 10.90 4.03 2.49
N LEU A 176 10.64 2.74 2.75
CA LEU A 176 9.28 2.18 2.81
C LEU A 176 8.51 2.74 4.02
N ALA A 177 9.17 2.90 5.17
CA ALA A 177 8.58 3.46 6.37
C ALA A 177 8.23 4.96 6.20
N VAL A 178 9.11 5.76 5.58
CA VAL A 178 8.86 7.18 5.28
C VAL A 178 7.60 7.34 4.41
N VAL A 179 7.52 6.63 3.27
CA VAL A 179 6.36 6.76 2.38
C VAL A 179 5.08 6.17 2.99
N HIS A 180 5.18 5.15 3.84
CA HIS A 180 4.04 4.64 4.61
C HIS A 180 3.54 5.66 5.64
N THR A 181 4.45 6.31 6.36
CA THR A 181 4.14 7.38 7.33
C THR A 181 3.38 8.51 6.64
N LEU A 182 3.93 9.04 5.55
CA LEU A 182 3.32 10.11 4.77
C LEU A 182 1.96 9.70 4.16
N GLY A 183 1.82 8.46 3.68
CA GLY A 183 0.56 7.96 3.12
C GLY A 183 -0.58 7.88 4.14
N ASN A 184 -0.30 7.46 5.37
CA ASN A 184 -1.29 7.47 6.45
C ASN A 184 -1.56 8.89 6.95
N LEU A 185 -0.51 9.71 7.14
CA LEU A 185 -0.63 11.11 7.54
C LEU A 185 -1.52 11.91 6.58
N PHE A 186 -1.22 11.87 5.28
CA PHE A 186 -2.01 12.57 4.28
C PHE A 186 -3.44 12.03 4.16
N THR A 187 -3.66 10.73 4.43
CA THR A 187 -5.03 10.20 4.54
C THR A 187 -5.77 10.82 5.73
N ASN A 188 -5.14 10.91 6.90
CA ASN A 188 -5.74 11.54 8.09
C ASN A 188 -5.93 13.05 7.95
N MET A 189 -5.02 13.77 7.28
CA MET A 189 -5.21 15.18 6.94
C MET A 189 -6.45 15.38 6.05
N SER A 190 -6.66 14.50 5.07
CA SER A 190 -7.86 14.52 4.23
C SER A 190 -9.12 14.23 5.02
N LEU A 191 -9.13 13.15 5.82
CA LEU A 191 -10.24 12.81 6.72
C LEU A 191 -10.54 13.93 7.74
N GLY A 192 -9.57 14.76 8.11
CA GLY A 192 -9.80 15.95 8.92
C GLY A 192 -10.57 17.06 8.18
N LYS A 193 -10.38 17.20 6.87
CA LYS A 193 -10.89 18.32 6.06
C LYS A 193 -12.16 18.03 5.26
N VAL A 194 -12.38 16.78 4.80
CA VAL A 194 -13.53 16.41 3.93
C VAL A 194 -14.28 15.19 4.48
N ALA A 195 -15.38 14.78 3.84
CA ALA A 195 -16.10 13.56 4.17
C ALA A 195 -15.24 12.30 4.02
N VAL A 196 -15.54 11.28 4.82
CA VAL A 196 -14.86 9.98 4.78
C VAL A 196 -15.08 9.31 3.42
N SER A 197 -16.33 9.30 2.96
CA SER A 197 -16.72 8.87 1.61
C SER A 197 -15.85 9.52 0.54
N PHE A 198 -15.76 10.86 0.54
CA PHE A 198 -15.01 11.60 -0.47
C PHE A 198 -13.51 11.32 -0.44
N THR A 199 -12.90 11.23 0.75
CA THR A 199 -11.50 10.82 0.89
C THR A 199 -11.27 9.46 0.23
N HIS A 200 -12.15 8.49 0.47
CA HIS A 200 -12.03 7.15 -0.11
C HIS A 200 -12.36 7.10 -1.61
N THR A 201 -13.26 7.94 -2.10
CA THR A 201 -13.50 8.16 -3.54
C THR A 201 -12.24 8.69 -4.22
N ILE A 202 -11.59 9.74 -3.71
CA ILE A 202 -10.32 10.24 -4.28
C ILE A 202 -9.23 9.15 -4.23
N LYS A 203 -9.20 8.34 -3.18
CA LYS A 203 -8.26 7.21 -3.08
C LYS A 203 -8.53 6.09 -4.09
N ALA A 204 -9.66 6.11 -4.82
CA ALA A 204 -9.86 5.26 -5.99
C ALA A 204 -8.81 5.51 -7.10
N MET A 205 -8.13 6.65 -7.11
CA MET A 205 -7.04 6.97 -8.05
C MET A 205 -5.73 6.18 -7.82
N GLU A 206 -5.65 5.33 -6.79
CA GLU A 206 -4.49 4.47 -6.53
C GLU A 206 -3.96 3.72 -7.78
N PRO A 207 -4.78 3.08 -8.63
CA PRO A 207 -4.31 2.47 -9.89
C PRO A 207 -3.62 3.41 -10.86
N PHE A 208 -4.09 4.66 -10.99
CA PHE A 208 -3.52 5.66 -11.88
C PHE A 208 -2.07 5.97 -11.48
N PHE A 209 -1.86 6.30 -10.20
CA PHE A 209 -0.52 6.52 -9.66
C PHE A 209 0.35 5.25 -9.67
N SER A 210 -0.26 4.06 -9.49
CA SER A 210 0.44 2.77 -9.62
C SER A 210 1.06 2.58 -11.00
N VAL A 211 0.30 2.90 -12.06
CA VAL A 211 0.75 2.82 -13.46
C VAL A 211 1.80 3.87 -13.76
N LEU A 212 1.54 5.13 -13.40
CA LEU A 212 2.47 6.25 -13.62
C LEU A 212 3.85 5.97 -13.00
N LEU A 213 3.88 5.59 -11.72
CA LEU A 213 5.12 5.30 -11.00
C LEU A 213 5.81 4.02 -11.50
N SER A 214 5.07 3.01 -11.96
CA SER A 214 5.67 1.81 -12.54
C SER A 214 6.32 2.10 -13.90
N ALA A 215 5.69 2.91 -14.75
CA ALA A 215 6.29 3.37 -16.00
C ALA A 215 7.56 4.21 -15.74
N MET A 216 7.49 5.17 -14.81
CA MET A 216 8.61 6.07 -14.49
C MET A 216 9.81 5.37 -13.83
N PHE A 217 9.59 4.46 -12.87
CA PHE A 217 10.66 3.91 -12.01
C PHE A 217 11.05 2.45 -12.27
N LEU A 218 10.24 1.72 -13.05
CA LEU A 218 10.49 0.32 -13.45
C LEU A 218 10.54 0.14 -14.99
N GLY A 219 10.15 1.14 -15.78
CA GLY A 219 10.00 0.99 -17.25
C GLY A 219 8.81 0.11 -17.66
N GLU A 220 7.90 -0.21 -16.73
CA GLU A 220 6.72 -1.05 -16.99
C GLU A 220 5.62 -0.22 -17.69
N PHE A 221 5.69 -0.09 -19.03
CA PHE A 221 4.66 0.63 -19.79
C PHE A 221 3.30 -0.11 -19.76
N PRO A 222 2.17 0.61 -19.54
CA PRO A 222 0.84 0.02 -19.58
C PRO A 222 0.44 -0.38 -21.00
N SER A 223 -0.42 -1.41 -21.14
CA SER A 223 -1.11 -1.64 -22.41
C SER A 223 -2.30 -0.69 -22.55
N LEU A 224 -2.79 -0.50 -23.77
CA LEU A 224 -4.01 0.27 -24.06
C LEU A 224 -5.17 -0.11 -23.14
N TRP A 225 -5.44 -1.42 -22.95
CA TRP A 225 -6.46 -1.91 -22.00
C TRP A 225 -6.29 -1.40 -20.57
N VAL A 226 -5.05 -1.26 -20.07
CA VAL A 226 -4.78 -0.71 -18.74
C VAL A 226 -5.10 0.79 -18.75
N VAL A 227 -4.64 1.53 -19.76
CA VAL A 227 -4.92 2.97 -19.90
C VAL A 227 -6.42 3.24 -19.99
N SER A 228 -7.15 2.50 -20.82
CA SER A 228 -8.62 2.62 -20.96
C SER A 228 -9.34 2.34 -19.64
N SER A 229 -8.84 1.42 -18.80
CA SER A 229 -9.41 1.17 -17.46
C SER A 229 -9.15 2.30 -16.46
N LEU A 230 -8.19 3.20 -16.70
CA LEU A 230 -7.96 4.38 -15.87
C LEU A 230 -8.94 5.52 -16.19
N LEU A 231 -9.45 5.64 -17.43
CA LEU A 231 -10.39 6.68 -17.82
C LEU A 231 -11.65 6.76 -16.92
N PRO A 232 -12.38 5.66 -16.62
CA PRO A 232 -13.50 5.72 -15.67
C PRO A 232 -13.05 6.03 -14.23
N ILE A 233 -11.84 5.66 -13.82
CA ILE A 233 -11.31 6.02 -12.49
C ILE A 233 -11.16 7.54 -12.39
N VAL A 234 -10.46 8.15 -13.35
CA VAL A 234 -10.19 9.59 -13.37
C VAL A 234 -11.49 10.38 -13.55
N GLY A 235 -12.32 10.00 -14.52
CA GLY A 235 -13.58 10.66 -14.81
C GLY A 235 -14.59 10.56 -13.67
N GLY A 236 -14.71 9.39 -13.03
CA GLY A 236 -15.59 9.19 -11.89
C GLY A 236 -15.18 10.02 -10.67
N VAL A 237 -13.88 10.07 -10.36
CA VAL A 237 -13.36 10.91 -9.26
C VAL A 237 -13.52 12.40 -9.55
N ALA A 238 -13.33 12.84 -10.80
CA ALA A 238 -13.59 14.22 -11.20
C ALA A 238 -15.08 14.59 -11.02
N LEU A 239 -16.00 13.75 -11.52
CA LEU A 239 -17.44 13.98 -11.43
C LEU A 239 -17.94 14.01 -9.97
N ALA A 240 -17.42 13.11 -9.12
CA ALA A 240 -17.71 13.14 -7.69
C ALA A 240 -17.17 14.41 -7.02
N SER A 241 -15.94 14.82 -7.35
CA SER A 241 -15.29 16.01 -6.79
C SER A 241 -16.05 17.31 -7.12
N MET A 242 -16.59 17.42 -8.35
CA MET A 242 -17.38 18.59 -8.77
C MET A 242 -18.71 18.73 -8.02
N THR A 243 -19.20 17.68 -7.37
CA THR A 243 -20.54 17.62 -6.77
C THR A 243 -20.53 17.16 -5.31
N GLU A 244 -19.36 17.28 -4.66
CA GLU A 244 -19.12 16.96 -3.26
C GLU A 244 -19.43 18.16 -2.35
N ALA A 245 -20.38 17.99 -1.44
CA ALA A 245 -20.78 19.04 -0.50
C ALA A 245 -19.68 19.43 0.50
N SER A 246 -18.78 18.51 0.84
CA SER A 246 -17.66 18.76 1.75
C SER A 246 -16.34 19.13 1.06
N PHE A 247 -16.36 19.51 -0.23
CA PHE A 247 -15.13 19.70 -1.00
C PHE A 247 -14.20 20.75 -0.39
N ASN A 248 -12.94 20.37 -0.20
CA ASN A 248 -11.89 21.26 0.30
C ASN A 248 -10.57 20.96 -0.41
N TRP A 249 -9.93 21.98 -0.98
CA TRP A 249 -8.67 21.82 -1.72
C TRP A 249 -7.55 21.16 -0.92
N ALA A 250 -7.36 21.51 0.35
CA ALA A 250 -6.33 20.87 1.18
C ALA A 250 -6.66 19.40 1.45
N GLY A 251 -7.93 19.06 1.68
CA GLY A 251 -8.37 17.67 1.82
C GLY A 251 -8.26 16.86 0.52
N PHE A 252 -8.53 17.48 -0.62
CA PHE A 252 -8.37 16.87 -1.94
C PHE A 252 -6.90 16.59 -2.26
N TRP A 253 -6.03 17.59 -2.12
CA TRP A 253 -4.60 17.45 -2.40
C TRP A 253 -3.90 16.48 -1.45
N THR A 254 -4.29 16.43 -0.18
CA THR A 254 -3.75 15.43 0.76
C THR A 254 -4.26 14.02 0.43
N ALA A 255 -5.51 13.82 0.00
CA ALA A 255 -5.95 12.52 -0.51
C ALA A 255 -5.15 12.09 -1.75
N MET A 256 -4.92 12.99 -2.72
CA MET A 256 -4.09 12.71 -3.89
C MET A 256 -2.63 12.40 -3.52
N ALA A 257 -2.02 13.18 -2.61
CA ALA A 257 -0.68 12.92 -2.11
C ALA A 257 -0.59 11.56 -1.41
N SER A 258 -1.63 11.14 -0.68
CA SER A 258 -1.70 9.79 -0.08
C SER A 258 -1.67 8.68 -1.12
N ASN A 259 -2.21 8.91 -2.32
CA ASN A 259 -2.16 7.93 -3.42
C ASN A 259 -0.74 7.83 -3.98
N VAL A 260 -0.06 8.96 -4.19
CA VAL A 260 1.33 9.02 -4.65
C VAL A 260 2.25 8.27 -3.67
N THR A 261 2.17 8.56 -2.37
CA THR A 261 3.06 7.95 -1.37
C THR A 261 2.74 6.47 -1.13
N ASN A 262 1.46 6.08 -1.06
CA ASN A 262 1.08 4.67 -0.93
C ASN A 262 1.49 3.83 -2.15
N GLN A 263 1.39 4.36 -3.37
CA GLN A 263 1.86 3.64 -4.57
C GLN A 263 3.38 3.66 -4.70
N SER A 264 4.04 4.74 -4.27
CA SER A 264 5.50 4.78 -4.15
C SER A 264 6.00 3.66 -3.22
N ARG A 265 5.31 3.43 -2.08
CA ARG A 265 5.59 2.28 -1.21
C ARG A 265 5.53 0.95 -1.95
N ASN A 266 4.51 0.74 -2.78
CA ASN A 266 4.33 -0.52 -3.51
C ASN A 266 5.42 -0.73 -4.58
N VAL A 267 5.81 0.33 -5.29
CA VAL A 267 6.89 0.31 -6.29
C VAL A 267 8.27 0.14 -5.64
N LEU A 268 8.54 0.86 -4.54
CA LEU A 268 9.77 0.69 -3.76
C LEU A 268 9.85 -0.71 -3.15
N SER A 269 8.75 -1.25 -2.63
CA SER A 269 8.69 -2.63 -2.11
C SER A 269 9.10 -3.64 -3.17
N LYS A 270 8.60 -3.55 -4.41
CA LYS A 270 9.09 -4.38 -5.53
C LYS A 270 10.61 -4.23 -5.70
N LYS A 271 11.10 -2.99 -5.82
CA LYS A 271 12.51 -2.68 -6.13
C LYS A 271 13.50 -3.08 -5.03
N VAL A 272 13.06 -3.09 -3.76
CA VAL A 272 13.84 -3.51 -2.60
C VAL A 272 13.78 -5.03 -2.40
N MET A 273 12.60 -5.65 -2.53
CA MET A 273 12.44 -7.11 -2.36
C MET A 273 13.09 -7.91 -3.49
N VAL A 274 13.20 -7.37 -4.70
CA VAL A 274 13.92 -8.01 -5.83
C VAL A 274 15.46 -8.00 -5.63
N LYS A 275 15.99 -7.18 -4.71
CA LYS A 275 17.43 -7.00 -4.50
C LYS A 275 18.04 -7.74 -3.30
N LYS A 276 17.25 -8.51 -2.54
CA LYS A 276 17.72 -9.26 -1.38
C LYS A 276 17.05 -10.64 -1.31
N GLU A 277 17.87 -11.68 -1.26
CA GLU A 277 17.42 -13.07 -1.17
C GLU A 277 16.80 -13.41 0.20
N ASP A 278 17.13 -12.64 1.25
CA ASP A 278 16.46 -12.66 2.55
C ASP A 278 15.03 -12.11 2.46
N SER A 279 14.09 -12.93 1.99
CA SER A 279 12.68 -12.60 2.03
C SER A 279 12.18 -12.55 3.48
N MET A 280 11.84 -11.35 3.94
CA MET A 280 11.28 -11.11 5.27
C MET A 280 9.77 -11.35 5.26
N ASP A 281 9.22 -11.98 6.31
CA ASP A 281 7.78 -12.17 6.37
C ASP A 281 7.02 -10.83 6.41
N ASN A 282 5.85 -10.81 5.76
CA ASN A 282 5.02 -9.62 5.59
C ASN A 282 4.56 -9.02 6.93
N ILE A 283 4.25 -9.84 7.93
CA ILE A 283 3.84 -9.37 9.27
C ILE A 283 5.04 -8.73 9.99
N THR A 284 6.21 -9.35 9.86
CA THR A 284 7.47 -8.82 10.39
C THR A 284 7.82 -7.47 9.76
N LEU A 285 7.76 -7.38 8.43
CA LEU A 285 8.03 -6.15 7.68
C LEU A 285 7.06 -5.02 8.09
N PHE A 286 5.76 -5.32 8.21
CA PHE A 286 4.76 -4.35 8.68
C PHE A 286 5.00 -3.90 10.12
N SER A 287 5.43 -4.80 11.00
CA SER A 287 5.78 -4.50 12.39
C SER A 287 6.93 -3.50 12.47
N ILE A 288 8.02 -3.74 11.72
CA ILE A 288 9.18 -2.82 11.66
C ILE A 288 8.78 -1.47 11.06
N ILE A 289 8.00 -1.47 9.97
CA ILE A 289 7.47 -0.25 9.36
C ILE A 289 6.63 0.55 10.36
N THR A 290 5.81 -0.10 11.18
CA THR A 290 4.97 0.57 12.19
C THR A 290 5.81 1.27 13.25
N ILE A 291 6.81 0.57 13.81
CA ILE A 291 7.74 1.14 14.80
C ILE A 291 8.53 2.32 14.20
N MET A 292 9.09 2.14 13.01
CA MET A 292 9.79 3.21 12.29
C MET A 292 8.88 4.41 12.00
N SER A 293 7.61 4.17 11.64
CA SER A 293 6.65 5.24 11.36
C SER A 293 6.32 6.05 12.61
N PHE A 294 6.26 5.42 13.79
CA PHE A 294 6.14 6.13 15.06
C PHE A 294 7.39 6.99 15.35
N ILE A 295 8.58 6.41 15.24
CA ILE A 295 9.86 7.13 15.49
C ILE A 295 10.03 8.33 14.56
N LEU A 296 9.65 8.20 13.28
CA LEU A 296 9.71 9.28 12.30
C LEU A 296 8.67 10.37 12.54
N LEU A 297 7.45 10.02 12.96
CA LEU A 297 6.34 10.96 13.06
C LEU A 297 6.19 11.64 14.43
N ALA A 298 6.57 10.96 15.52
CA ALA A 298 6.50 11.52 16.87
C ALA A 298 7.21 12.87 17.03
N PRO A 299 8.49 13.06 16.61
CA PRO A 299 9.14 14.37 16.73
C PRO A 299 8.47 15.44 15.86
N VAL A 300 7.95 15.07 14.69
CA VAL A 300 7.22 15.98 13.80
C VAL A 300 5.89 16.42 14.43
N ALA A 301 5.16 15.52 15.09
CA ALA A 301 3.93 15.84 15.81
C ALA A 301 4.21 16.81 16.98
N LEU A 302 5.24 16.51 17.77
CA LEU A 302 5.67 17.37 18.89
C LEU A 302 6.10 18.76 18.42
N PHE A 303 6.80 18.87 17.28
CA PHE A 303 7.26 20.14 16.73
C PHE A 303 6.14 20.95 16.06
N MET A 304 5.28 20.32 15.25
CA MET A 304 4.26 21.03 14.46
C MET A 304 2.99 21.35 15.24
N GLU A 305 2.52 20.42 16.08
CA GLU A 305 1.21 20.54 16.75
C GLU A 305 1.35 20.70 18.27
N GLY A 306 2.47 20.26 18.86
CA GLY A 306 2.75 20.35 20.29
C GLY A 306 2.04 19.27 21.11
N VAL A 307 2.26 19.29 22.43
CA VAL A 307 1.65 18.33 23.37
C VAL A 307 0.19 18.70 23.71
N LYS A 308 -0.65 18.83 22.68
CA LYS A 308 -2.06 19.23 22.79
C LYS A 308 -3.02 18.08 23.10
N PHE A 309 -2.58 16.83 22.94
CA PHE A 309 -3.35 15.65 23.35
C PHE A 309 -3.12 15.35 24.84
N THR A 310 -3.44 16.31 25.71
CA THR A 310 -3.41 16.14 27.17
C THR A 310 -4.80 16.35 27.75
N PRO A 311 -5.14 15.73 28.91
CA PRO A 311 -6.39 15.97 29.60
C PRO A 311 -6.66 17.46 29.82
N ALA A 312 -5.64 18.21 30.26
CA ALA A 312 -5.73 19.65 30.49
C ALA A 312 -6.04 20.43 29.21
N ALA A 313 -5.31 20.20 28.11
CA ALA A 313 -5.53 20.91 26.85
C ALA A 313 -6.88 20.57 26.19
N LEU A 314 -7.31 19.31 26.30
CA LEU A 314 -8.63 18.86 25.83
C LEU A 314 -9.77 19.47 26.67
N GLN A 315 -9.61 19.52 27.99
CA GLN A 315 -10.59 20.12 28.90
C GLN A 315 -10.66 21.65 28.73
N SER A 316 -9.54 22.34 28.54
CA SER A 316 -9.53 23.78 28.22
C SER A 316 -10.13 24.10 26.85
N ALA A 317 -10.16 23.12 25.94
CA ALA A 317 -10.86 23.22 24.65
C ALA A 317 -12.36 22.84 24.74
N GLY A 318 -12.90 22.61 25.94
CA GLY A 318 -14.30 22.24 26.16
C GLY A 318 -14.65 20.80 25.73
N LEU A 319 -13.65 19.94 25.49
CA LEU A 319 -13.87 18.59 24.98
C LEU A 319 -14.03 17.57 26.11
N ASN A 320 -14.93 16.60 25.92
CA ASN A 320 -15.04 15.45 26.82
C ASN A 320 -13.80 14.54 26.66
N VAL A 321 -12.82 14.74 27.54
CA VAL A 321 -11.52 14.05 27.53
C VAL A 321 -11.67 12.53 27.45
N LYS A 322 -12.57 11.94 28.26
CA LYS A 322 -12.83 10.49 28.29
C LYS A 322 -13.32 10.00 26.93
N GLN A 323 -14.30 10.69 26.34
CA GLN A 323 -14.86 10.34 25.03
C GLN A 323 -13.83 10.45 23.89
N VAL A 324 -13.03 11.53 23.87
CA VAL A 324 -11.99 11.74 22.84
C VAL A 324 -10.89 10.69 22.98
N CYS A 325 -10.40 10.45 24.20
CA CYS A 325 -9.37 9.45 24.48
C CYS A 325 -9.84 8.04 24.10
N THR A 326 -11.00 7.59 24.59
CA THR A 326 -11.54 6.25 24.26
C THR A 326 -11.76 6.08 22.75
N ARG A 327 -12.29 7.08 22.04
CA ARG A 327 -12.46 7.00 20.57
C ARG A 327 -11.13 7.00 19.83
N SER A 328 -10.13 7.76 20.29
CA SER A 328 -8.80 7.79 19.69
C SER A 328 -8.06 6.47 19.88
N LEU A 329 -8.11 5.90 21.09
CA LEU A 329 -7.58 4.57 21.39
C LEU A 329 -8.26 3.49 20.54
N LEU A 330 -9.59 3.50 20.45
CA LEU A 330 -10.34 2.52 19.65
C LEU A 330 -10.05 2.68 18.15
N ALA A 331 -9.95 3.90 17.63
CA ALA A 331 -9.51 4.16 16.27
C ALA A 331 -8.09 3.62 16.02
N ALA A 332 -7.16 3.81 16.95
CA ALA A 332 -5.78 3.34 16.85
C ALA A 332 -5.65 1.81 16.93
N LEU A 333 -6.43 1.15 17.80
CA LEU A 333 -6.55 -0.31 17.85
C LEU A 333 -7.12 -0.87 16.53
N CYS A 334 -8.24 -0.32 16.06
CA CYS A 334 -8.84 -0.71 14.78
C CYS A 334 -7.89 -0.45 13.60
N PHE A 335 -7.12 0.65 13.62
CA PHE A 335 -6.11 0.96 12.60
C PHE A 335 -5.07 -0.15 12.49
N HIS A 336 -4.45 -0.53 13.60
CA HIS A 336 -3.46 -1.60 13.60
C HIS A 336 -4.08 -2.95 13.21
N ALA A 337 -5.24 -3.29 13.79
CA ALA A 337 -5.93 -4.55 13.54
C ALA A 337 -6.32 -4.73 12.07
N TYR A 338 -6.92 -3.73 11.40
CA TYR A 338 -7.29 -3.88 9.99
C TYR A 338 -6.06 -4.02 9.09
N GLN A 339 -4.95 -3.35 9.41
CA GLN A 339 -3.71 -3.47 8.64
C GLN A 339 -3.11 -4.87 8.81
N GLN A 340 -3.01 -5.36 10.04
CA GLN A 340 -2.50 -6.70 10.35
C GLN A 340 -3.32 -7.80 9.67
N VAL A 341 -4.66 -7.76 9.78
CA VAL A 341 -5.55 -8.71 9.10
C VAL A 341 -5.39 -8.62 7.57
N SER A 342 -5.18 -7.42 7.00
CA SER A 342 -4.90 -7.27 5.57
C SER A 342 -3.65 -8.03 5.13
N TYR A 343 -2.58 -8.01 5.93
CA TYR A 343 -1.36 -8.77 5.66
C TYR A 343 -1.53 -10.28 5.85
N MET A 344 -2.31 -10.71 6.86
CA MET A 344 -2.67 -12.12 7.04
C MET A 344 -3.49 -12.68 5.87
N ILE A 345 -4.39 -11.88 5.27
CA ILE A 345 -5.10 -12.23 4.05
C ILE A 345 -4.12 -12.33 2.87
N LEU A 346 -3.20 -11.38 2.71
CA LEU A 346 -2.23 -11.36 1.62
C LEU A 346 -1.31 -12.60 1.59
N GLN A 347 -1.01 -13.20 2.75
CA GLN A 347 -0.29 -14.47 2.85
C GLN A 347 -1.11 -15.70 2.42
N ARG A 348 -2.45 -15.59 2.39
CA ARG A 348 -3.41 -16.68 2.15
C ARG A 348 -4.11 -16.62 0.79
N VAL A 349 -4.03 -15.50 0.08
CA VAL A 349 -4.71 -15.30 -1.21
C VAL A 349 -3.78 -14.70 -2.26
N SER A 350 -4.13 -14.87 -3.54
CA SER A 350 -3.39 -14.22 -4.61
C SER A 350 -3.39 -12.68 -4.45
N PRO A 351 -2.33 -11.97 -4.88
CA PRO A 351 -2.32 -10.50 -4.90
C PRO A 351 -3.50 -9.88 -5.68
N VAL A 352 -4.05 -10.60 -6.67
CA VAL A 352 -5.25 -10.20 -7.42
C VAL A 352 -6.48 -10.25 -6.52
N THR A 353 -6.68 -11.34 -5.78
CA THR A 353 -7.77 -11.49 -4.80
C THR A 353 -7.70 -10.40 -3.73
N HIS A 354 -6.50 -10.09 -3.23
CA HIS A 354 -6.28 -9.02 -2.26
C HIS A 354 -6.58 -7.62 -2.84
N SER A 355 -6.23 -7.37 -4.10
CA SER A 355 -6.59 -6.13 -4.82
C SER A 355 -8.10 -5.97 -4.98
N VAL A 356 -8.81 -7.05 -5.32
CA VAL A 356 -10.29 -7.05 -5.41
C VAL A 356 -10.92 -6.81 -4.04
N GLY A 357 -10.40 -7.44 -2.98
CA GLY A 357 -10.82 -7.20 -1.61
C GLY A 357 -10.61 -5.74 -1.15
N ASN A 358 -9.50 -5.11 -1.55
CA ASN A 358 -9.29 -3.68 -1.31
C ASN A 358 -10.34 -2.79 -2.00
N CYS A 359 -10.79 -3.17 -3.19
CA CYS A 359 -11.88 -2.48 -3.90
C CYS A 359 -13.20 -2.60 -3.11
N VAL A 360 -13.57 -3.82 -2.68
CA VAL A 360 -14.78 -4.06 -1.88
C VAL A 360 -14.72 -3.33 -0.53
N LYS A 361 -13.58 -3.39 0.17
CA LYS A 361 -13.32 -2.61 1.40
C LYS A 361 -13.62 -1.12 1.22
N ARG A 362 -13.16 -0.53 0.11
CA ARG A 362 -13.41 0.89 -0.21
C ARG A 362 -14.90 1.18 -0.37
N VAL A 363 -15.63 0.33 -1.11
CA VAL A 363 -17.10 0.44 -1.26
C VAL A 363 -17.79 0.40 0.11
N VAL A 364 -17.46 -0.61 0.93
CA VAL A 364 -18.06 -0.83 2.25
C VAL A 364 -17.79 0.36 3.19
N VAL A 365 -16.58 0.91 3.19
CA VAL A 365 -16.22 2.10 4.00
C VAL A 365 -16.95 3.36 3.51
N ILE A 366 -17.06 3.57 2.20
CA ILE A 366 -17.82 4.70 1.64
C ILE A 366 -19.28 4.61 2.11
N VAL A 367 -19.96 3.50 1.81
CA VAL A 367 -21.39 3.31 2.14
C VAL A 367 -21.66 3.41 3.65
N SER A 368 -20.90 2.68 4.47
CA SER A 368 -21.06 2.73 5.92
C SER A 368 -20.79 4.13 6.49
N SER A 369 -19.84 4.88 5.95
CA SER A 369 -19.58 6.25 6.39
C SER A 369 -20.68 7.24 5.99
N VAL A 370 -21.28 7.09 4.81
CA VAL A 370 -22.44 7.91 4.39
C VAL A 370 -23.62 7.67 5.33
N ILE A 371 -23.95 6.40 5.58
CA ILE A 371 -25.04 6.00 6.50
C ILE A 371 -24.76 6.49 7.93
N PHE A 372 -23.55 6.27 8.45
CA PHE A 372 -23.22 6.60 9.83
C PHE A 372 -23.16 8.12 10.08
N PHE A 373 -22.57 8.89 9.16
CA PHE A 373 -22.46 10.34 9.30
C PHE A 373 -23.65 11.11 8.73
N GLN A 374 -24.62 10.43 8.11
CA GLN A 374 -25.74 11.05 7.38
C GLN A 374 -25.25 12.14 6.41
N THR A 375 -24.17 11.84 5.68
CA THR A 375 -23.53 12.82 4.80
C THR A 375 -24.41 13.04 3.57
N PRO A 376 -24.77 14.28 3.20
CA PRO A 376 -25.55 14.52 1.99
C PRO A 376 -24.70 14.19 0.75
N VAL A 377 -25.13 13.19 -0.02
CA VAL A 377 -24.49 12.78 -1.28
C VAL A 377 -25.46 13.05 -2.42
N SER A 378 -25.05 13.86 -3.39
CA SER A 378 -25.86 14.13 -4.58
C SER A 378 -25.91 12.89 -5.50
N PRO A 379 -26.96 12.70 -6.31
CA PRO A 379 -27.04 11.60 -7.27
C PRO A 379 -25.84 11.56 -8.24
N VAL A 380 -25.31 12.74 -8.62
CA VAL A 380 -24.14 12.88 -9.48
C VAL A 380 -22.85 12.45 -8.77
N ASN A 381 -22.71 12.74 -7.47
CA ASN A 381 -21.57 12.27 -6.68
C ASN A 381 -21.59 10.75 -6.49
N SER A 382 -22.77 10.18 -6.21
CA SER A 382 -22.98 8.73 -6.17
C SER A 382 -22.62 8.06 -7.50
N LEU A 383 -23.05 8.65 -8.63
CA LEU A 383 -22.72 8.17 -9.97
C LEU A 383 -21.21 8.23 -10.25
N GLY A 384 -20.55 9.37 -9.99
CA GLY A 384 -19.11 9.52 -10.16
C GLY A 384 -18.30 8.54 -9.30
N THR A 385 -18.69 8.39 -8.03
CA THR A 385 -18.10 7.41 -7.12
C THR A 385 -18.28 5.97 -7.62
N GLY A 386 -19.48 5.63 -8.13
CA GLY A 386 -19.75 4.33 -8.75
C GLY A 386 -18.88 4.04 -9.97
N ILE A 387 -18.80 4.99 -10.91
CA ILE A 387 -17.96 4.88 -12.12
C ILE A 387 -16.48 4.69 -11.74
N ALA A 388 -15.99 5.43 -10.74
CA ALA A 388 -14.61 5.30 -10.27
C ALA A 388 -14.32 3.90 -9.69
N LEU A 389 -15.24 3.36 -8.87
CA LEU A 389 -15.09 2.05 -8.25
C LEU A 389 -15.18 0.91 -9.28
N VAL A 390 -16.07 1.02 -10.28
CA VAL A 390 -16.12 0.11 -11.43
C VAL A 390 -14.80 0.17 -12.21
N GLY A 391 -14.24 1.36 -12.45
CA GLY A 391 -12.92 1.52 -13.06
C GLY A 391 -11.80 0.79 -12.30
N VAL A 392 -11.76 0.89 -10.97
CA VAL A 392 -10.79 0.17 -10.13
C VAL A 392 -10.94 -1.35 -10.23
N PHE A 393 -12.19 -1.85 -10.32
CA PHE A 393 -12.45 -3.27 -10.54
C PHE A 393 -11.98 -3.73 -11.92
N LEU A 394 -12.32 -2.99 -12.98
CA LEU A 394 -11.88 -3.26 -14.36
C LEU A 394 -10.35 -3.27 -14.46
N TYR A 395 -9.67 -2.26 -13.90
CA TYR A 395 -8.21 -2.21 -13.81
C TYR A 395 -7.63 -3.47 -13.15
N SER A 396 -8.21 -3.89 -12.02
CA SER A 396 -7.76 -5.08 -11.28
C SER A 396 -7.87 -6.35 -12.13
N ARG A 397 -8.90 -6.45 -12.97
CA ARG A 397 -9.10 -7.58 -13.90
C ARG A 397 -8.14 -7.53 -15.09
N VAL A 398 -8.00 -6.38 -15.74
CA VAL A 398 -7.05 -6.21 -16.87
C VAL A 398 -5.61 -6.52 -16.41
N LYS A 399 -5.23 -6.09 -15.21
CA LYS A 399 -3.89 -6.35 -14.65
C LYS A 399 -3.66 -7.83 -14.30
N SER A 400 -4.71 -8.60 -13.99
CA SER A 400 -4.58 -10.04 -13.72
C SER A 400 -4.47 -10.92 -14.97
N ILE A 401 -4.93 -10.43 -16.13
CA ILE A 401 -4.94 -11.20 -17.39
C ILE A 401 -3.56 -11.25 -18.07
N LYS A 402 -2.66 -10.30 -17.77
CA LYS A 402 -1.31 -10.31 -18.34
C LYS A 402 -0.45 -11.43 -17.73
N PRO A 403 0.12 -12.35 -18.54
CA PRO A 403 1.14 -13.26 -18.03
C PRO A 403 2.38 -12.46 -17.57
N LYS A 404 3.03 -12.92 -16.50
CA LYS A 404 4.35 -12.39 -16.12
C LYS A 404 5.33 -12.65 -17.28
N PRO A 405 6.19 -11.69 -17.66
CA PRO A 405 7.29 -12.01 -18.56
C PRO A 405 8.12 -13.15 -17.94
N LYS A 406 8.42 -14.19 -18.72
CA LYS A 406 9.36 -15.24 -18.30
C LYS A 406 10.69 -14.57 -17.95
N PRO A 407 11.43 -15.04 -16.92
CA PRO A 407 12.82 -14.64 -16.75
C PRO A 407 13.55 -14.89 -18.07
N LYS A 408 14.38 -13.93 -18.50
CA LYS A 408 15.39 -14.24 -19.50
C LYS A 408 16.41 -15.13 -18.79
N GLU A 409 16.46 -16.39 -19.18
CA GLU A 409 17.63 -17.23 -18.92
C GLU A 409 18.85 -16.52 -19.55
N ALA A 410 19.92 -16.44 -18.78
CA ALA A 410 21.14 -15.67 -19.09
C ALA A 410 22.34 -16.63 -19.12
#